data_AF-A0A950WBU8-F1
#
_entry.id   AF-A0A950WBU8-F1
#
_cell.length_a   1.000
_cell.length_b   1.000
_cell.length_c   1.000
_cell.angle_alpha   90.00
_cell.angle_beta   90.00
_cell.angle_gamma   90.00
#
_symmetry.space_group_name_H-M   'P 1'
#
loop_
_entity.id
_entity.type
_entity.pdbx_description
1 polymer ?
#
loop_
_entity_poly.entity_id
_entity_poly.type
_entity_poly.pdbx_seq_one_letter_code
_entity_poly.pdbx_strand_id
1 'polypeptide(L)'
;AVAFGDKRDFVTVMLNIDPVAVGSWAERNNVVYGTYQELAAHPLVYDMLEAHVREVNQSLAAERAMAGAQIRRFLILPKELDADDGELTRTMKVRRGLIGERYAPFVRAFYDGSKEASIATEVTFEDGRKGVINARVAIRDVAASGKPVEMGKAA
;
A
#
# COMPACT_ATOMS: atom_id res chain seq x y z
N ALA A 1 -1.17 -6.09 -3.04
CA ALA A 1 -0.58 -4.73 -3.08
C ALA A 1 -0.82 -4.08 -4.45
N VAL A 2 -0.79 -2.74 -4.52
CA VAL A 2 -0.93 -1.98 -5.76
C VAL A 2 0.17 -0.93 -5.84
N ALA A 3 1.03 -1.02 -6.87
CA ALA A 3 2.14 -0.10 -7.09
C ALA A 3 1.79 1.00 -8.11
N PHE A 4 2.28 2.21 -7.87
CA PHE A 4 2.17 3.39 -8.71
C PHE A 4 3.56 3.93 -9.00
N GLY A 5 3.84 4.36 -10.23
CA GLY A 5 5.17 4.81 -10.63
C GLY A 5 5.31 5.13 -12.12
N ASP A 6 4.34 4.72 -12.94
CA ASP A 6 4.31 5.09 -14.36
C ASP A 6 4.28 6.61 -14.53
N LYS A 7 5.24 7.14 -15.30
CA LYS A 7 5.44 8.59 -15.53
C LYS A 7 5.56 9.42 -14.24
N ARG A 8 6.14 8.83 -13.18
CA ARG A 8 6.43 9.49 -11.91
C ARG A 8 7.91 9.34 -11.56
N ASP A 9 8.40 10.23 -10.69
CA ASP A 9 9.82 10.27 -10.29
C ASP A 9 10.25 9.05 -9.45
N PHE A 10 9.29 8.36 -8.83
CA PHE A 10 9.55 7.20 -7.99
C PHE A 10 8.34 6.28 -7.87
N VAL A 11 8.60 5.03 -7.45
CA VAL A 11 7.56 4.03 -7.17
C VAL A 11 7.02 4.20 -5.76
N THR A 12 5.70 4.05 -5.64
CA THR A 12 4.96 4.02 -4.37
C THR A 12 3.99 2.84 -4.34
N VAL A 13 3.63 2.37 -3.15
CA VAL A 13 2.82 1.15 -3.01
C VAL A 13 1.74 1.31 -1.95
N MET A 14 0.51 0.90 -2.30
CA MET A 14 -0.53 0.60 -1.31
C MET A 14 -0.49 -0.90 -0.97
N LEU A 15 -0.29 -1.22 0.30
CA LEU A 15 -0.20 -2.59 0.79
C LEU A 15 -1.58 -3.06 1.27
N ASN A 16 -1.95 -4.28 0.85
CA ASN A 16 -3.09 -5.00 1.40
C ASN A 16 -2.53 -6.04 2.36
N ILE A 17 -2.94 -6.02 3.63
CA ILE A 17 -2.56 -7.08 4.57
C ILE A 17 -3.56 -8.24 4.49
N ASP A 18 -3.06 -9.45 4.68
CA ASP A 18 -3.87 -10.63 4.98
C ASP A 18 -4.21 -10.59 6.48
N PRO A 19 -5.50 -10.47 6.86
CA PRO A 19 -5.89 -10.35 8.26
C PRO A 19 -5.60 -11.60 9.09
N VAL A 20 -5.59 -12.79 8.48
CA VAL A 20 -5.30 -14.05 9.17
C VAL A 20 -3.82 -14.13 9.48
N ALA A 21 -2.97 -13.89 8.48
CA ALA A 21 -1.52 -13.95 8.66
C ALA A 21 -1.01 -12.86 9.61
N VAL A 22 -1.45 -11.61 9.42
CA VAL A 22 -1.03 -10.47 10.24
C VAL A 22 -1.67 -10.54 11.63
N GLY A 23 -2.91 -11.03 11.76
CA GLY A 23 -3.55 -11.29 13.06
C GLY A 23 -2.79 -12.32 13.88
N SER A 24 -2.41 -13.45 13.27
CA SER A 24 -1.59 -14.46 13.94
C SER A 24 -0.20 -13.93 14.34
N TRP A 25 0.40 -13.06 13.53
CA TRP A 25 1.62 -12.35 13.92
C TRP A 25 1.38 -11.39 15.09
N ALA A 26 0.28 -10.64 15.07
CA ALA A 26 -0.08 -9.69 16.12
C ALA A 26 -0.24 -10.38 17.49
N GLU A 27 -0.94 -11.52 17.52
CA GLU A 27 -1.10 -12.35 18.72
C GLU A 27 0.27 -12.75 19.32
N ARG A 28 1.19 -13.26 18.48
CA ARG A 28 2.54 -13.65 18.92
C ARG A 28 3.39 -12.48 19.42
N ASN A 29 3.07 -11.26 19.00
CA ASN A 29 3.80 -10.05 19.35
C ASN A 29 3.05 -9.16 20.38
N ASN A 30 2.00 -9.69 21.01
CA ASN A 30 1.18 -8.98 22.00
C ASN A 30 0.57 -7.67 21.47
N VAL A 31 0.20 -7.64 20.19
CA VAL A 31 -0.50 -6.52 19.57
C VAL A 31 -2.01 -6.71 19.72
N VAL A 32 -2.64 -5.80 20.43
CA VAL A 32 -4.10 -5.78 20.63
C VAL A 32 -4.76 -4.94 19.54
N TYR A 33 -5.79 -5.48 18.91
CA TYR A 33 -6.60 -4.80 17.90
C TYR A 33 -8.03 -5.34 17.94
N GLY A 34 -9.01 -4.51 17.61
CA GLY A 34 -10.43 -4.89 17.53
C GLY A 34 -10.98 -4.93 16.11
N THR A 35 -10.31 -4.27 15.15
CA THR A 35 -10.76 -4.21 13.75
C THR A 35 -9.59 -4.34 12.77
N TYR A 36 -9.90 -4.65 11.50
CA TYR A 36 -8.90 -4.64 10.42
C TYR A 36 -8.18 -3.29 10.34
N GLN A 37 -8.94 -2.19 10.41
CA GLN A 37 -8.39 -0.84 10.29
C GLN A 37 -7.42 -0.53 11.43
N GLU A 38 -7.71 -0.97 12.66
CA GLU A 38 -6.79 -0.83 13.80
C GLU A 38 -5.52 -1.65 13.62
N LEU A 39 -5.65 -2.91 13.16
CA LEU A 39 -4.50 -3.76 12.87
C LEU A 39 -3.62 -3.16 11.78
N ALA A 40 -4.21 -2.75 10.66
CA ALA A 40 -3.53 -2.11 9.54
C ALA A 40 -2.91 -0.75 9.92
N ALA A 41 -3.48 -0.02 10.88
CA ALA A 41 -2.94 1.23 11.38
C ALA A 41 -1.83 1.04 12.43
N HIS A 42 -1.64 -0.18 12.96
CA HIS A 42 -0.79 -0.41 14.11
C HIS A 42 0.70 -0.13 13.78
N PRO A 43 1.43 0.63 14.61
CA PRO A 43 2.83 0.98 14.34
C PRO A 43 3.75 -0.22 14.09
N LEU A 44 3.60 -1.28 14.91
CA LEU A 44 4.42 -2.49 14.73
C LEU A 44 4.11 -3.24 13.42
N VAL A 45 2.90 -3.12 12.87
CA VAL A 45 2.57 -3.68 11.55
C VAL A 45 3.22 -2.85 10.44
N TYR A 46 3.23 -1.52 10.57
CA TYR A 46 4.01 -0.65 9.68
C TYR A 46 5.50 -1.00 9.70
N ASP A 47 6.08 -1.18 10.87
CA ASP A 47 7.51 -1.49 11.01
C ASP A 47 7.84 -2.87 10.40
N MET A 48 6.99 -3.87 10.61
CA MET A 48 7.11 -5.19 9.97
C MET A 48 7.05 -5.09 8.44
N LEU A 49 6.06 -4.38 7.89
CA LEU A 49 5.94 -4.23 6.44
C LEU A 49 7.05 -3.35 5.85
N GLU A 50 7.54 -2.35 6.58
CA GLU A 50 8.69 -1.54 6.17
C GLU A 50 9.93 -2.42 5.99
N ALA A 51 10.18 -3.38 6.89
CA ALA A 51 11.27 -4.34 6.75
C ALA A 51 11.14 -5.16 5.45
N HIS A 52 9.96 -5.68 5.14
CA HIS A 52 9.71 -6.39 3.88
C HIS A 52 9.85 -5.50 2.64
N VAL A 53 9.40 -4.24 2.70
CA VAL A 53 9.61 -3.27 1.61
C VAL A 53 11.10 -3.01 1.40
N ARG A 54 11.91 -2.96 2.46
CA ARG A 54 13.37 -2.82 2.36
C ARG A 54 14.00 -4.05 1.70
N GLU A 55 13.58 -5.27 2.04
CA GLU A 55 14.04 -6.50 1.39
C GLU A 55 13.71 -6.51 -0.12
N VAL A 56 12.48 -6.10 -0.48
CA VAL A 56 12.07 -5.93 -1.88
C VAL A 56 12.96 -4.89 -2.58
N ASN A 57 13.22 -3.75 -1.95
CA ASN A 57 14.11 -2.73 -2.53
C ASN A 57 15.54 -3.22 -2.73
N GLN A 58 16.08 -4.04 -1.82
CA GLN A 58 17.39 -4.65 -1.98
C GLN A 58 17.43 -5.58 -3.20
N SER A 59 16.38 -6.38 -3.39
CA SER A 59 16.26 -7.26 -4.56
C SER A 59 16.14 -6.47 -5.86
N LEU A 60 15.35 -5.38 -5.88
CA LEU A 60 15.25 -4.48 -7.04
C LEU A 60 16.57 -3.76 -7.34
N ALA A 61 17.31 -3.38 -6.31
CA ALA A 61 18.61 -2.71 -6.47
C ALA A 61 19.70 -3.63 -7.01
N ALA A 62 19.57 -4.96 -6.84
CA ALA A 62 20.54 -5.93 -7.36
C ALA A 62 20.51 -6.01 -8.90
N GLU A 63 19.39 -5.67 -9.54
CA GLU A 63 19.25 -5.68 -10.98
C GLU A 63 19.25 -4.25 -11.54
N ARG A 64 20.26 -3.91 -12.36
CA ARG A 64 20.44 -2.55 -12.89
C ARG A 64 19.21 -2.00 -13.61
N ALA A 65 18.49 -2.84 -14.35
CA ALA A 65 17.27 -2.44 -15.07
C ALA A 65 16.10 -2.12 -14.11
N MET A 66 16.11 -2.69 -12.91
CA MET A 66 15.04 -2.58 -11.91
C MET A 66 15.39 -1.63 -10.76
N ALA A 67 16.62 -1.16 -10.67
CA ALA A 67 17.08 -0.28 -9.60
C ALA A 67 16.26 1.03 -9.47
N GLY A 68 15.69 1.52 -10.57
CA GLY A 68 14.77 2.67 -10.57
C GLY A 68 13.35 2.35 -10.07
N ALA A 69 12.98 1.07 -9.99
CA ALA A 69 11.66 0.62 -9.55
C ALA A 69 11.53 0.49 -8.01
N GLN A 70 12.55 0.90 -7.26
CA GLN A 70 12.54 0.84 -5.80
C GLN A 70 11.41 1.68 -5.21
N ILE A 71 10.74 1.11 -4.22
CA ILE A 71 9.62 1.69 -3.50
C ILE A 71 10.17 2.79 -2.58
N ARG A 72 9.73 4.03 -2.80
CA ARG A 72 10.12 5.18 -1.99
C ARG A 72 9.12 5.53 -0.91
N ARG A 73 7.86 5.19 -1.11
CA ARG A 73 6.78 5.46 -0.15
C ARG A 73 5.74 4.35 -0.16
N PHE A 74 5.18 4.04 0.99
CA PHE A 74 4.05 3.13 1.09
C PHE A 74 3.05 3.53 2.17
N LEU A 75 1.86 2.97 2.08
CA LEU A 75 0.84 2.97 3.13
C LEU A 75 0.18 1.60 3.19
N ILE A 76 -0.54 1.35 4.28
CA ILE A 76 -1.36 0.15 4.43
C ILE A 76 -2.81 0.54 4.18
N LEU A 77 -3.51 -0.22 3.33
CA LEU A 77 -4.91 0.00 3.04
C LEU A 77 -5.74 -0.20 4.31
N PRO A 78 -6.76 0.64 4.56
CA PRO A 78 -7.59 0.55 5.77
C PRO A 78 -8.71 -0.50 5.68
N LYS A 79 -8.84 -1.14 4.51
CA LYS A 79 -9.72 -2.28 4.24
C LYS A 79 -9.07 -3.17 3.19
N GLU A 80 -9.56 -4.41 3.08
CA GLU A 80 -9.17 -5.29 1.99
C GLU A 80 -9.71 -4.82 0.65
N LEU A 81 -8.96 -5.12 -0.42
CA LEU A 81 -9.47 -4.97 -1.78
C LEU A 81 -10.51 -6.05 -2.06
N ASP A 82 -11.69 -5.67 -2.54
CA ASP A 82 -12.82 -6.58 -2.65
C ASP A 82 -13.34 -6.70 -4.11
N ALA A 83 -13.76 -7.90 -4.50
CA ALA A 83 -14.37 -8.14 -5.80
C ALA A 83 -15.80 -7.58 -5.89
N ASP A 84 -16.54 -7.56 -4.79
CA ASP A 84 -17.91 -7.04 -4.72
C ASP A 84 -17.92 -5.50 -4.70
N ASP A 85 -16.86 -4.86 -4.20
CA ASP A 85 -16.59 -3.42 -4.39
C ASP A 85 -16.10 -3.08 -5.81
N GLY A 86 -15.88 -4.11 -6.65
CA GLY A 86 -15.36 -3.99 -8.01
C GLY A 86 -13.88 -3.62 -8.09
N GLU A 87 -13.14 -3.68 -6.97
CA GLU A 87 -11.72 -3.36 -6.88
C GLU A 87 -10.84 -4.51 -7.42
N LEU A 88 -11.34 -5.74 -7.27
CA LEU A 88 -10.79 -6.95 -7.84
C LEU A 88 -11.75 -7.56 -8.89
N THR A 89 -11.23 -8.41 -9.77
CA THR A 89 -12.07 -9.40 -10.46
C THR A 89 -12.42 -10.53 -9.49
N ARG A 90 -13.44 -11.35 -9.81
CA ARG A 90 -13.72 -12.59 -9.06
C ARG A 90 -12.56 -13.59 -9.08
N THR A 91 -11.58 -13.40 -9.97
CA THR A 91 -10.32 -14.14 -10.04
C THR A 91 -9.15 -13.43 -9.35
N MET A 92 -9.43 -12.49 -8.45
CA MET A 92 -8.46 -11.74 -7.64
C MET A 92 -7.49 -10.83 -8.42
N LYS A 93 -7.81 -10.48 -9.68
CA LYS A 93 -7.02 -9.51 -10.46
C LYS A 93 -7.40 -8.08 -10.08
N VAL A 94 -6.41 -7.27 -9.72
CA VAL A 94 -6.60 -5.85 -9.42
C VAL A 94 -7.11 -5.06 -10.63
N ARG A 95 -8.19 -4.31 -10.47
CA ARG A 95 -8.72 -3.36 -11.46
C ARG A 95 -8.07 -1.98 -11.30
N ARG A 96 -6.82 -1.88 -11.77
CA ARG A 96 -5.92 -0.73 -11.54
C ARG A 96 -6.53 0.65 -11.87
N GLY A 97 -7.32 0.77 -12.93
CA GLY A 97 -8.01 2.02 -13.29
C GLY A 97 -8.95 2.49 -12.19
N LEU A 98 -9.86 1.60 -11.75
CA LEU A 98 -10.79 1.88 -10.66
C LEU A 98 -10.06 2.18 -9.35
N ILE A 99 -9.01 1.41 -9.02
CA ILE A 99 -8.20 1.67 -7.82
C ILE A 99 -7.59 3.07 -7.88
N GLY A 100 -7.01 3.47 -9.02
CA GLY A 100 -6.39 4.78 -9.19
C GLY A 100 -7.37 5.93 -9.02
N GLU A 101 -8.62 5.76 -9.47
CA GLU A 101 -9.69 6.75 -9.30
C GLU A 101 -10.20 6.78 -7.84
N ARG A 102 -10.60 5.63 -7.30
CA ARG A 102 -11.17 5.50 -5.95
C ARG A 102 -10.18 5.95 -4.88
N TYR A 103 -8.91 5.56 -5.01
CA TYR A 103 -7.85 5.90 -4.07
C TYR A 103 -7.01 7.10 -4.53
N ALA A 104 -7.55 7.96 -5.40
CA ALA A 104 -6.85 9.16 -5.86
C ALA A 104 -6.31 10.05 -4.71
N PRO A 105 -6.99 10.23 -3.56
CA PRO A 105 -6.43 10.98 -2.44
C PRO A 105 -5.10 10.41 -1.93
N PHE A 106 -4.99 9.09 -1.83
CA PHE A 106 -3.77 8.40 -1.42
C PHE A 106 -2.66 8.52 -2.46
N VAL A 107 -3.02 8.36 -3.74
CA VAL A 107 -2.07 8.53 -4.84
C VAL A 107 -1.51 9.95 -4.87
N ARG A 108 -2.33 10.98 -4.63
CA ARG A 108 -1.83 12.37 -4.52
C ARG A 108 -0.91 12.56 -3.34
N ALA A 109 -1.30 12.08 -2.16
CA ALA A 109 -0.53 12.20 -0.92
C ALA A 109 0.86 11.55 -1.00
N PHE A 110 1.00 10.50 -1.82
CA PHE A 110 2.31 9.92 -2.11
C PHE A 110 3.28 10.92 -2.74
N TYR A 111 2.81 11.77 -3.65
CA TYR A 111 3.66 12.65 -4.46
C TYR A 111 3.67 14.12 -4.01
N ASP A 112 2.80 14.54 -3.09
CA ASP A 112 2.77 15.92 -2.57
C ASP A 112 3.58 16.12 -1.26
N GLY A 113 4.22 15.06 -0.76
CA GLY A 113 5.06 15.10 0.44
C GLY A 113 4.32 14.79 1.74
N SER A 114 2.99 14.60 1.70
CA SER A 114 2.18 14.27 2.88
C SER A 114 2.71 13.05 3.64
N LYS A 115 2.54 13.07 4.96
CA LYS A 115 2.89 11.97 5.88
C LYS A 115 1.68 11.11 6.25
N GLU A 116 0.51 11.52 5.79
CA GLU A 116 -0.76 10.90 6.09
C GLU A 116 -1.77 11.25 4.99
N ALA A 117 -2.80 10.45 4.86
CA ALA A 117 -3.89 10.73 3.95
C ALA A 117 -5.21 10.25 4.53
N SER A 118 -6.28 10.95 4.19
CA SER A 118 -7.65 10.54 4.56
C SER A 118 -8.43 10.15 3.31
N ILE A 119 -9.31 9.17 3.46
CA ILE A 119 -10.23 8.73 2.42
C ILE A 119 -11.59 8.40 3.02
N ALA A 120 -12.63 8.63 2.22
CA ALA A 120 -13.94 8.04 2.40
C ALA A 120 -14.15 7.07 1.22
N THR A 121 -14.21 5.78 1.48
CA THR A 121 -14.43 4.76 0.43
C THR A 121 -15.74 4.03 0.67
N GLU A 122 -16.48 3.77 -0.39
CA GLU A 122 -17.62 2.86 -0.33
C GLU A 122 -17.14 1.44 -0.04
N VAL A 123 -17.94 0.70 0.73
CA VAL A 123 -17.73 -0.71 1.05
C VAL A 123 -19.07 -1.43 0.98
N THR A 124 -19.05 -2.63 0.43
CA THR A 124 -20.19 -3.54 0.41
C THR A 124 -20.07 -4.49 1.59
N PHE A 125 -21.03 -4.45 2.52
CA PHE A 125 -21.10 -5.36 3.66
C PHE A 125 -21.59 -6.74 3.21
N GLU A 126 -21.37 -7.76 4.05
CA GLU A 126 -21.77 -9.14 3.78
C GLU A 126 -23.26 -9.31 3.50
N ASP A 127 -24.10 -8.44 4.05
CA ASP A 127 -25.55 -8.42 3.82
C ASP A 127 -25.96 -7.67 2.54
N GLY A 128 -24.99 -7.25 1.72
CA GLY A 128 -25.18 -6.53 0.46
C GLY A 128 -25.45 -5.04 0.63
N ARG A 129 -25.54 -4.52 1.88
CA ARG A 129 -25.66 -3.07 2.08
C ARG A 129 -24.38 -2.37 1.67
N LYS A 130 -24.53 -1.18 1.10
CA LYS A 130 -23.40 -0.28 0.85
C LYS A 130 -23.26 0.71 1.99
N GLY A 131 -22.03 0.92 2.45
CA GLY A 131 -21.68 1.96 3.40
C GLY A 131 -20.44 2.71 2.98
N VAL A 132 -19.99 3.62 3.84
CA VAL A 132 -18.76 4.38 3.65
C VAL A 132 -17.85 4.14 4.84
N ILE A 133 -16.61 3.76 4.58
CA ILE A 133 -15.55 3.73 5.58
C ILE A 133 -14.71 5.01 5.43
N ASN A 134 -14.57 5.72 6.55
CA ASN A 134 -13.66 6.84 6.67
C ASN A 134 -12.38 6.36 7.35
N ALA A 135 -11.24 6.63 6.74
CA ALA A 135 -9.95 6.22 7.28
C ALA A 135 -8.90 7.30 7.08
N ARG A 136 -8.03 7.44 8.09
CA ARG A 136 -6.78 8.20 8.01
C ARG A 136 -5.64 7.20 8.14
N VAL A 137 -4.73 7.20 7.18
CA VAL A 137 -3.60 6.27 7.11
C VAL A 137 -2.29 7.04 7.13
N ALA A 138 -1.26 6.46 7.76
CA ALA A 138 0.09 6.98 7.72
C ALA A 138 0.77 6.61 6.40
N ILE A 139 1.65 7.48 5.92
CA ILE A 139 2.52 7.23 4.77
C ILE A 139 3.95 7.13 5.28
N ARG A 140 4.60 5.99 5.03
CA ARG A 140 6.00 5.76 5.38
C ARG A 140 6.91 6.03 4.18
N ASP A 141 7.95 6.82 4.43
CA ASP A 141 9.06 6.98 3.50
C ASP A 141 10.04 5.82 3.67
N VAL A 142 10.55 5.30 2.55
CA VAL A 142 11.57 4.25 2.55
C VAL A 142 12.77 4.71 1.74
N ALA A 143 13.96 4.57 2.34
CA ALA A 143 15.21 4.87 1.65
C ALA A 143 15.47 3.85 0.54
N ALA A 144 15.92 4.33 -0.62
CA ALA A 144 16.44 3.43 -1.66
C ALA A 144 17.73 2.76 -1.18
N SER A 145 17.89 1.51 -1.60
CA SER A 145 19.09 0.70 -1.47
C SER A 145 20.01 0.92 -2.67
N GLY A 146 21.32 0.93 -2.43
CA GLY A 146 22.35 1.05 -3.47
C GLY A 146 22.73 2.49 -3.87
N LYS A 147 23.75 2.62 -4.73
CA LYS A 147 24.18 3.93 -5.28
C LYS A 147 23.09 4.50 -6.21
N PRO A 148 22.90 5.83 -6.30
CA PRO A 148 21.93 6.43 -7.21
C PRO A 148 22.20 5.96 -8.64
N VAL A 149 21.22 5.30 -9.25
CA VAL A 149 21.26 4.98 -10.68
C VAL A 149 20.73 6.21 -11.40
N GLU A 150 21.59 6.92 -12.13
CA GLU A 150 21.15 8.00 -13.01
C GLU A 150 20.18 7.41 -14.05
N MET A 151 18.90 7.78 -13.93
CA MET A 151 17.92 7.46 -14.96
C MET A 151 18.27 8.31 -16.19
N GLY A 152 18.86 7.67 -17.19
CA GLY A 152 19.11 8.29 -18.49
C GLY A 152 17.78 8.80 -19.06
N LYS A 153 17.73 10.08 -19.41
CA LYS A 153 16.58 10.69 -20.08
C LYS A 153 16.24 9.86 -21.32
N ALA A 154 15.00 9.37 -21.41
CA ALA A 154 14.47 8.84 -22.66
C ALA A 154 14.50 9.98 -23.70
N ALA A 155 15.24 9.76 -24.79
CA ALA A 155 15.31 10.65 -25.95
C ALA A 155 14.08 10.46 -26.85
#